data_AF-A0A954TCI8-F1
#
_entry.id   AF-A0A954TCI8-F1
#
_cell.length_a   1.000
_cell.length_b   1.000
_cell.length_c   1.000
_cell.angle_alpha   90.00
_cell.angle_beta   90.00
_cell.angle_gamma   90.00
#
_symmetry.space_group_name_H-M   'P 1'
#
loop_
_entity.id
_entity.type
_entity.pdbx_description
1 polymer ?
#
loop_
_entity_poly.entity_id
_entity_poly.type
_entity_poly.pdbx_seq_one_letter_code
_entity_poly.pdbx_strand_id
1 'polypeptide(L)'
;VPGGTFTMGNAGGDPDEQLEHEVTISPIVIDKFEVTHAQFDAAQLPNPSKWKDNPRKPVNQVRWRDAKQYCNERSLMEKLTPCYDEAVPGWPCDFSANGYRLPTEAEWEYAAKSGTSKPYDFGDAGKLPQHAIFTDNSNQQTAPAGSMKPNGWGIFDLYGNVSEWCHDVFDPGYYANSPSENPTGPEPSEANPKRVVRGGS
;
A
#
# COMPACT_ATOMS: atom_id res chain seq x y z
N VAL A 1 -6.80 -6.85 9.82
CA VAL A 1 -7.88 -5.89 9.52
C VAL A 1 -9.18 -6.69 9.35
N PRO A 2 -10.26 -6.37 10.09
CA PRO A 2 -11.54 -7.06 9.92
C PRO A 2 -12.09 -6.80 8.52
N GLY A 3 -12.90 -7.72 7.98
CA GLY A 3 -13.61 -7.46 6.72
C GLY A 3 -14.82 -6.54 6.94
N GLY A 4 -15.27 -5.89 5.88
CA GLY A 4 -16.43 -5.01 5.91
C GLY A 4 -16.58 -4.17 4.64
N THR A 5 -17.64 -3.37 4.61
CA THR A 5 -17.97 -2.47 3.51
C THR A 5 -17.59 -1.04 3.87
N PHE A 6 -17.03 -0.30 2.92
CA PHE A 6 -16.71 1.12 3.07
C PHE A 6 -16.95 1.88 1.76
N THR A 7 -17.03 3.20 1.87
CA THR A 7 -17.05 4.09 0.71
C THR A 7 -15.62 4.40 0.28
N MET A 8 -15.22 3.89 -0.88
CA MET A 8 -13.96 4.16 -1.53
C MET A 8 -14.08 5.41 -2.40
N GLY A 9 -13.03 6.22 -2.44
CA GLY A 9 -13.02 7.52 -3.11
C GLY A 9 -13.32 8.68 -2.18
N ASN A 10 -13.32 9.88 -2.76
CA ASN A 10 -13.48 11.14 -2.07
C ASN A 10 -14.07 12.19 -3.02
N ALA A 11 -15.35 12.55 -2.82
CA ALA A 11 -16.02 13.54 -3.67
C ALA A 11 -15.34 14.93 -3.71
N GLY A 12 -14.52 15.26 -2.71
CA GLY A 12 -13.71 16.48 -2.67
C GLY A 12 -12.24 16.30 -3.09
N GLY A 13 -11.87 15.12 -3.58
CA GLY A 13 -10.52 14.76 -4.00
C GLY A 13 -10.21 15.09 -5.46
N ASP A 14 -9.13 14.48 -5.95
CA ASP A 14 -8.69 14.61 -7.34
C ASP A 14 -9.69 13.96 -8.32
N PRO A 15 -9.74 14.39 -9.60
CA PRO A 15 -10.76 13.93 -10.55
C PRO A 15 -10.89 12.41 -10.71
N ASP A 16 -9.81 11.68 -10.53
CA ASP A 16 -9.72 10.21 -10.58
C ASP A 16 -10.14 9.52 -9.27
N GLU A 17 -10.33 10.27 -8.18
CA GLU A 17 -10.79 9.77 -6.88
C GLU A 17 -12.23 10.21 -6.55
N GLN A 18 -12.82 11.12 -7.33
CA GLN A 18 -14.10 11.77 -7.02
C GLN A 18 -15.32 10.83 -7.00
N LEU A 19 -15.26 9.70 -7.70
CA LEU A 19 -16.37 8.77 -7.75
C LEU A 19 -16.40 7.89 -6.51
N GLU A 20 -17.18 8.31 -5.52
CA GLU A 20 -17.47 7.49 -4.35
C GLU A 20 -18.30 6.25 -4.72
N HIS A 21 -17.84 5.07 -4.31
CA HIS A 21 -18.52 3.79 -4.54
C HIS A 21 -18.32 2.84 -3.36
N GLU A 22 -19.27 1.92 -3.15
CA GLU A 22 -19.17 0.94 -2.06
C GLU A 22 -18.29 -0.24 -2.46
N VAL A 23 -17.34 -0.56 -1.59
CA VAL A 23 -16.45 -1.71 -1.72
C VAL A 23 -16.50 -2.54 -0.45
N THR A 24 -16.58 -3.85 -0.60
CA THR A 24 -16.53 -4.84 0.46
C THR A 24 -15.20 -5.58 0.41
N ILE A 25 -14.44 -5.50 1.50
CA ILE A 25 -13.15 -6.14 1.67
C ILE A 25 -13.31 -7.32 2.63
N SER A 26 -12.83 -8.48 2.21
CA SER A 26 -12.73 -9.66 3.09
C SER A 26 -11.67 -9.43 4.17
N PRO A 27 -11.68 -10.16 5.31
CA PRO A 27 -10.66 -9.98 6.32
C PRO A 27 -9.24 -10.20 5.74
N ILE A 28 -8.34 -9.24 5.99
CA ILE A 28 -6.95 -9.28 5.51
C ILE A 28 -5.96 -9.14 6.65
N VAL A 29 -4.73 -9.58 6.41
CA VAL A 29 -3.55 -9.20 7.18
C VAL A 29 -2.73 -8.24 6.32
N ILE A 30 -2.42 -7.07 6.87
CA ILE A 30 -1.58 -6.06 6.24
C ILE A 30 -0.43 -5.76 7.20
N ASP A 31 0.75 -5.48 6.66
CA ASP A 31 1.89 -5.10 7.49
C ASP A 31 1.55 -3.85 8.30
N LYS A 32 1.99 -3.84 9.56
CA LYS A 32 1.73 -2.74 10.50
C LYS A 32 2.49 -1.45 10.14
N PHE A 33 3.60 -1.62 9.43
CA PHE A 33 4.58 -0.60 9.08
C PHE A 33 5.02 -0.83 7.64
N GLU A 34 5.55 0.20 6.99
CA GLU A 34 6.26 0.07 5.72
C GLU A 34 7.42 -0.94 5.84
N VAL A 35 7.76 -1.60 4.73
CA VAL A 35 8.91 -2.51 4.66
C VAL A 35 10.20 -1.74 4.91
N THR A 36 10.95 -2.14 5.93
CA THR A 36 12.20 -1.48 6.34
C THR A 36 13.42 -1.98 5.56
N HIS A 37 14.52 -1.21 5.58
CA HIS A 37 15.79 -1.66 5.02
C HIS A 37 16.23 -3.02 5.58
N ALA A 38 16.13 -3.24 6.90
CA ALA A 38 16.53 -4.51 7.50
C ALA A 38 15.72 -5.71 6.99
N GLN A 39 14.41 -5.54 6.77
CA GLN A 39 13.56 -6.59 6.23
C GLN A 39 13.89 -6.87 4.77
N PHE A 40 14.08 -5.83 3.96
CA PHE A 40 14.43 -5.96 2.55
C PHE A 40 15.82 -6.61 2.35
N ASP A 41 16.79 -6.22 3.19
CA ASP A 41 18.14 -6.81 3.19
C ASP A 41 18.09 -8.29 3.63
N ALA A 42 17.22 -8.66 4.58
CA ALA A 42 17.03 -10.05 5.01
C ALA A 42 16.46 -10.95 3.91
N ALA A 43 15.67 -10.37 2.99
CA ALA A 43 15.20 -11.04 1.76
C ALA A 43 16.30 -11.16 0.68
N GLN A 44 17.53 -10.72 0.97
CA GLN A 44 18.69 -10.79 0.06
C GLN A 44 18.47 -10.09 -1.29
N LEU A 45 17.58 -9.09 -1.32
CA LEU A 45 17.32 -8.28 -2.51
C LEU A 45 18.23 -7.05 -2.56
N PRO A 46 18.61 -6.57 -3.75
CA PRO A 46 19.39 -5.34 -3.89
C PRO A 46 18.59 -4.12 -3.41
N ASN A 47 18.88 -3.64 -2.21
CA ASN A 47 18.23 -2.45 -1.64
C ASN A 47 18.60 -1.18 -2.46
N PRO A 48 17.66 -0.54 -3.17
CA PRO A 48 17.97 0.56 -4.07
C PRO A 48 17.99 1.94 -3.39
N SER A 49 17.65 2.02 -2.10
CA SER A 49 17.51 3.30 -1.41
C SER A 49 18.82 4.10 -1.38
N LYS A 50 18.72 5.40 -1.70
CA LYS A 50 19.86 6.33 -1.65
C LYS A 50 20.49 6.42 -0.26
N TRP A 51 19.66 6.50 0.79
CA TRP A 51 20.09 6.62 2.17
C TRP A 51 19.67 5.37 2.94
N LYS A 52 20.62 4.76 3.65
CA LYS A 52 20.44 3.52 4.43
C LYS A 52 21.01 3.69 5.84
N ASP A 53 20.91 4.90 6.38
CA ASP A 53 21.53 5.34 7.63
C ASP A 53 20.87 4.73 8.88
N ASN A 54 19.69 4.11 8.72
CA ASN A 54 19.00 3.43 9.82
C ASN A 54 18.23 2.20 9.33
N PRO A 55 18.48 0.99 9.87
CA PRO A 55 17.83 -0.25 9.42
C PRO A 55 16.31 -0.26 9.57
N ARG A 56 15.74 0.62 10.41
CA ARG A 56 14.30 0.75 10.64
C ARG A 56 13.60 1.76 9.73
N LYS A 57 14.34 2.51 8.91
CA LYS A 57 13.73 3.39 7.90
C LYS A 57 13.13 2.54 6.76
N PRO A 58 12.06 3.01 6.10
CA PRO A 58 11.46 2.31 4.98
C PRO A 58 12.44 2.22 3.81
N VAL A 59 12.43 1.06 3.14
CA VAL A 59 13.06 0.92 1.84
C VAL A 59 12.27 1.75 0.82
N ASN A 60 12.98 2.56 0.05
CA ASN A 60 12.43 3.41 -1.00
C ASN A 60 13.22 3.24 -2.31
N GLN A 61 12.72 3.87 -3.38
CA GLN A 61 13.25 3.72 -4.75
C GLN A 61 13.14 2.28 -5.29
N VAL A 62 12.27 1.48 -4.68
CA VAL A 62 11.94 0.12 -5.11
C VAL A 62 10.99 0.20 -6.29
N ARG A 63 11.30 -0.50 -7.38
CA ARG A 63 10.38 -0.62 -8.52
C ARG A 63 9.24 -1.57 -8.13
N TRP A 64 8.04 -1.34 -8.66
CA TRP A 64 6.87 -2.18 -8.39
C TRP A 64 7.13 -3.68 -8.53
N ARG A 65 7.87 -4.11 -9.58
CA ARG A 65 8.23 -5.52 -9.77
C ARG A 65 9.17 -6.07 -8.68
N ASP A 66 10.09 -5.26 -8.19
CA ASP A 66 11.00 -5.65 -7.11
C ASP A 66 10.25 -5.73 -5.76
N ALA A 67 9.21 -4.92 -5.57
CA ALA A 67 8.32 -5.03 -4.41
C ALA A 67 7.52 -6.35 -4.43
N LYS A 68 7.03 -6.77 -5.60
CA LYS A 68 6.42 -8.10 -5.79
C LYS A 68 7.40 -9.23 -5.50
N GLN A 69 8.64 -9.08 -5.97
CA GLN A 69 9.69 -10.06 -5.68
C GLN A 69 9.93 -10.15 -4.17
N TYR A 70 10.01 -9.03 -3.45
CA TYR A 70 10.12 -9.03 -1.99
C TYR A 70 8.97 -9.80 -1.32
N CYS A 71 7.73 -9.64 -1.80
CA CYS A 71 6.60 -10.43 -1.29
C CYS A 71 6.80 -11.94 -1.47
N ASN A 72 7.28 -12.38 -2.64
CA ASN A 72 7.60 -13.79 -2.89
C ASN A 72 8.74 -14.28 -2.00
N GLU A 73 9.85 -13.54 -1.90
CA GLU A 73 11.00 -13.92 -1.07
C GLU A 73 10.62 -14.04 0.40
N ARG A 74 9.88 -13.07 0.94
CA ARG A 74 9.36 -13.14 2.31
C ARG A 74 8.44 -14.35 2.51
N SER A 75 7.59 -14.66 1.53
CA SER A 75 6.73 -15.84 1.58
C SER A 75 7.57 -17.12 1.70
N LEU A 76 8.63 -17.25 0.90
CA LEU A 76 9.53 -18.41 0.95
C LEU A 76 10.30 -18.49 2.28
N MET A 77 10.82 -17.37 2.79
CA MET A 77 11.49 -17.29 4.08
C MET A 77 10.60 -17.79 5.23
N GLU A 78 9.31 -17.51 5.14
CA GLU A 78 8.30 -17.90 6.13
C GLU A 78 7.57 -19.22 5.79
N LYS A 79 8.02 -19.94 4.75
CA LYS A 79 7.47 -21.23 4.27
C LYS A 79 5.99 -21.16 3.85
N LEU A 80 5.59 -20.02 3.29
CA LEU A 80 4.29 -19.79 2.69
C LEU A 80 4.36 -19.98 1.16
N THR A 81 3.21 -20.14 0.52
CA THR A 81 3.11 -20.23 -0.95
C THR A 81 3.14 -18.82 -1.55
N PRO A 82 4.12 -18.49 -2.42
CA PRO A 82 4.18 -17.17 -3.06
C PRO A 82 2.91 -16.83 -3.85
N CYS A 83 2.46 -15.58 -3.78
CA CYS A 83 1.28 -15.13 -4.51
C CYS A 83 1.57 -14.84 -5.99
N TYR A 84 2.78 -14.43 -6.36
CA TYR A 84 3.07 -14.03 -7.74
C TYR A 84 3.78 -15.14 -8.52
N ASP A 85 3.23 -15.53 -9.67
CA ASP A 85 3.88 -16.50 -10.56
C ASP A 85 4.94 -15.83 -11.44
N GLU A 86 6.21 -16.02 -11.07
CA GLU A 86 7.33 -15.39 -11.78
C GLU A 86 7.59 -15.95 -13.19
N ALA A 87 7.05 -17.13 -13.49
CA ALA A 87 7.21 -17.80 -14.78
C ALA A 87 6.27 -17.24 -15.86
N VAL A 88 5.22 -16.52 -15.47
CA VAL A 88 4.23 -15.96 -16.39
C VAL A 88 4.46 -14.46 -16.57
N PRO A 89 4.51 -13.92 -17.81
CA PRO A 89 4.63 -12.49 -18.05
C PRO A 89 3.61 -11.67 -17.26
N GLY A 90 4.05 -10.56 -16.67
CA GLY A 90 3.22 -9.72 -15.79
C GLY A 90 3.16 -10.18 -14.33
N TRP A 91 3.58 -11.41 -14.03
CA TRP A 91 3.60 -12.02 -12.71
C TRP A 91 2.20 -12.00 -12.06
N PRO A 92 1.21 -12.71 -12.61
CA PRO A 92 -0.16 -12.71 -12.11
C PRO A 92 -0.18 -13.13 -10.64
N CYS A 93 -1.14 -12.58 -9.89
CA CYS A 93 -1.31 -12.84 -8.47
C CYS A 93 -2.36 -13.94 -8.25
N ASP A 94 -1.99 -15.01 -7.56
CA ASP A 94 -2.94 -15.91 -6.92
C ASP A 94 -3.37 -15.33 -5.57
N PHE A 95 -4.54 -14.68 -5.55
CA PHE A 95 -5.13 -14.11 -4.34
C PHE A 95 -5.64 -15.17 -3.34
N SER A 96 -5.66 -16.45 -3.72
CA SER A 96 -6.00 -17.56 -2.82
C SER A 96 -4.79 -18.16 -2.09
N ALA A 97 -3.58 -17.83 -2.54
CA ALA A 97 -2.35 -18.24 -1.86
C ALA A 97 -2.23 -17.58 -0.48
N ASN A 98 -1.51 -18.25 0.43
CA ASN A 98 -1.33 -17.81 1.81
C ASN A 98 -0.05 -16.99 2.04
N GLY A 99 0.67 -16.65 0.98
CA GLY A 99 1.86 -15.81 1.02
C GLY A 99 1.56 -14.32 1.09
N TYR A 100 2.63 -13.54 1.00
CA TYR A 100 2.57 -12.08 0.94
C TYR A 100 2.35 -11.60 -0.50
N ARG A 101 1.70 -10.44 -0.59
CA ARG A 101 1.49 -9.67 -1.82
C ARG A 101 1.38 -8.19 -1.48
N LEU A 102 1.45 -7.33 -2.50
CA LEU A 102 1.03 -5.94 -2.36
C LEU A 102 -0.48 -5.89 -2.04
N PRO A 103 -0.93 -4.92 -1.24
CA PRO A 103 -2.37 -4.69 -1.05
C PRO A 103 -2.99 -4.25 -2.38
N THR A 104 -4.27 -4.56 -2.59
CA THR A 104 -5.02 -3.84 -3.63
C THR A 104 -5.21 -2.38 -3.21
N GLU A 105 -5.49 -1.48 -4.14
CA GLU A 105 -5.78 -0.08 -3.85
C GLU A 105 -6.93 0.05 -2.85
N ALA A 106 -7.97 -0.78 -3.02
CA ALA A 106 -9.12 -0.81 -2.13
C ALA A 106 -8.77 -1.35 -0.74
N GLU A 107 -7.94 -2.40 -0.63
CA GLU A 107 -7.45 -2.88 0.66
C GLU A 107 -6.62 -1.83 1.39
N TRP A 108 -5.78 -1.09 0.66
CA TRP A 108 -4.97 -0.02 1.20
C TRP A 108 -5.83 1.13 1.74
N GLU A 109 -6.80 1.60 0.94
CA GLU A 109 -7.68 2.71 1.35
C GLU A 109 -8.60 2.29 2.51
N TYR A 110 -9.10 1.05 2.49
CA TYR A 110 -9.87 0.50 3.59
C TYR A 110 -9.07 0.47 4.89
N ALA A 111 -7.80 0.01 4.81
CA ALA A 111 -6.87 0.03 5.93
C ALA A 111 -6.62 1.46 6.42
N ALA A 112 -6.41 2.43 5.54
CA ALA A 112 -6.20 3.84 5.88
C ALA A 112 -7.42 4.44 6.59
N LYS A 113 -8.62 4.28 6.05
CA LYS A 113 -9.87 4.82 6.63
C LYS A 113 -10.21 4.21 7.98
N SER A 114 -9.76 2.99 8.28
CA SER A 114 -9.93 2.28 9.56
C SER A 114 -11.35 2.31 10.16
N GLY A 115 -12.36 2.17 9.29
CA GLY A 115 -13.78 2.19 9.65
C GLY A 115 -14.41 3.58 9.72
N THR A 116 -13.69 4.63 9.32
CA THR A 116 -14.23 5.99 9.19
C THR A 116 -14.62 6.30 7.73
N SER A 117 -15.52 7.26 7.53
CA SER A 117 -15.82 7.82 6.21
C SER A 117 -15.07 9.11 5.90
N LYS A 118 -14.16 9.53 6.79
CA LYS A 118 -13.43 10.80 6.66
C LYS A 118 -12.20 10.64 5.77
N PRO A 119 -11.64 11.74 5.22
CA PRO A 119 -10.38 11.70 4.48
C PRO A 119 -9.20 11.21 5.34
N TYR A 120 -9.17 11.61 6.61
CA TYR A 120 -8.23 11.11 7.62
C TYR A 120 -8.99 10.40 8.72
N ASP A 121 -8.49 9.24 9.18
CA ASP A 121 -9.15 8.48 10.24
C ASP A 121 -9.17 9.25 11.57
N PHE A 122 -8.11 10.02 11.84
CA PHE A 122 -7.99 10.91 12.99
C PHE A 122 -8.82 12.22 12.86
N GLY A 123 -9.52 12.38 11.73
CA GLY A 123 -10.47 13.43 11.43
C GLY A 123 -9.83 14.72 10.93
N ASP A 124 -9.40 15.58 11.85
CA ASP A 124 -8.94 16.93 11.53
C ASP A 124 -7.53 16.92 10.91
N ALA A 125 -7.38 17.51 9.73
CA ALA A 125 -6.11 17.66 9.02
C ALA A 125 -5.04 18.41 9.85
N GLY A 126 -5.44 19.28 10.78
CA GLY A 126 -4.52 19.95 11.70
C GLY A 126 -3.74 18.99 12.62
N LYS A 127 -4.16 17.73 12.71
CA LYS A 127 -3.45 16.67 13.46
C LYS A 127 -2.44 15.89 12.62
N LEU A 128 -2.36 16.12 11.31
CA LEU A 128 -1.45 15.41 10.40
C LEU A 128 0.03 15.38 10.90
N PRO A 129 0.60 16.45 11.49
CA PRO A 129 1.96 16.41 12.04
C PRO A 129 2.19 15.41 13.18
N GLN A 130 1.13 14.84 13.76
CA GLN A 130 1.20 13.79 14.79
C GLN A 130 1.08 12.38 14.20
N HIS A 131 0.64 12.27 12.95
CA HIS A 131 0.27 11.01 12.28
C HIS A 131 1.11 10.73 11.03
N ALA A 132 1.82 11.73 10.49
CA ALA A 132 2.58 11.59 9.25
C ALA A 132 3.91 12.35 9.26
N ILE A 133 4.87 11.79 8.52
CA ILE A 133 6.08 12.49 8.07
C ILE A 133 5.81 13.00 6.65
N PHE A 134 5.89 14.30 6.40
CA PHE A 134 5.61 14.91 5.10
C PHE A 134 6.54 16.10 4.87
N THR A 135 6.40 16.78 3.73
CA THR A 135 7.31 17.86 3.28
C THR A 135 7.69 18.84 4.39
N ASP A 136 6.72 19.30 5.20
CA ASP A 136 6.95 20.36 6.19
C ASP A 136 7.69 19.89 7.46
N ASN A 137 7.65 18.59 7.81
CA ASN A 137 8.28 18.07 9.03
C ASN A 137 9.37 17.00 8.78
N SER A 138 9.59 16.58 7.53
CA SER A 138 10.51 15.51 7.16
C SER A 138 11.99 15.91 7.17
N ASN A 139 12.29 17.20 7.01
CA ASN A 139 13.65 17.68 6.70
C ASN A 139 14.28 16.94 5.50
N GLN A 140 13.47 16.63 4.48
CA GLN A 140 13.88 15.89 3.27
C GLN A 140 14.41 14.47 3.55
N GLN A 141 13.94 13.84 4.62
CA GLN A 141 14.33 12.49 5.01
C GLN A 141 13.12 11.67 5.45
N THR A 142 13.19 10.35 5.23
CA THR A 142 12.29 9.39 5.85
C THR A 142 12.61 9.26 7.35
N ALA A 143 11.62 8.82 8.13
CA ALA A 143 11.79 8.47 9.54
C ALA A 143 11.83 6.94 9.71
N PRO A 144 12.28 6.41 10.85
CA PRO A 144 12.03 5.02 11.19
C PRO A 144 10.53 4.72 11.10
N ALA A 145 10.16 3.58 10.53
CA ALA A 145 8.75 3.20 10.40
C ALA A 145 8.10 3.11 11.80
N GLY A 146 6.88 3.62 11.91
CA GLY A 146 6.14 3.72 13.16
C GLY A 146 6.55 4.90 14.06
N SER A 147 7.19 5.94 13.52
CA SER A 147 7.61 7.12 14.30
C SER A 147 6.44 8.03 14.70
N MET A 148 5.33 7.97 13.96
CA MET A 148 4.13 8.78 14.19
C MET A 148 3.02 7.97 14.86
N LYS A 149 1.90 8.61 15.20
CA LYS A 149 0.73 7.90 15.76
C LYS A 149 0.05 7.03 14.70
N PRO A 150 -0.38 5.81 15.05
CA PRO A 150 -1.12 4.96 14.14
C PRO A 150 -2.55 5.46 13.90
N ASN A 151 -3.21 4.86 12.93
CA ASN A 151 -4.65 4.96 12.73
C ASN A 151 -5.45 4.12 13.76
N GLY A 152 -6.78 4.14 13.65
CA GLY A 152 -7.71 3.40 14.51
C GLY A 152 -7.53 1.88 14.55
N TRP A 153 -6.83 1.29 13.59
CA TRP A 153 -6.49 -0.15 13.56
C TRP A 153 -5.04 -0.46 13.92
N GLY A 154 -4.27 0.54 14.33
CA GLY A 154 -2.89 0.35 14.77
C GLY A 154 -1.89 0.23 13.61
N ILE A 155 -2.25 0.65 12.40
CA ILE A 155 -1.36 0.71 11.23
C ILE A 155 -0.75 2.11 11.16
N PHE A 156 0.53 2.18 10.83
CA PHE A 156 1.33 3.40 10.87
C PHE A 156 1.62 3.91 9.47
N ASP A 157 2.02 5.18 9.39
CA ASP A 157 2.65 5.81 8.22
C ASP A 157 1.78 5.91 6.94
N LEU A 158 0.53 5.44 6.94
CA LEU A 158 -0.41 5.51 5.79
C LEU A 158 -0.69 6.91 5.21
N TYR A 159 -0.18 7.98 5.82
CA TYR A 159 -0.38 9.37 5.38
C TYR A 159 0.95 10.12 5.15
N GLY A 160 2.08 9.43 5.08
CA GLY A 160 3.38 10.02 4.76
C GLY A 160 4.55 9.04 4.88
N ASN A 161 5.75 9.57 5.13
CA ASN A 161 7.03 8.86 5.18
C ASN A 161 7.49 8.36 3.80
N VAL A 162 6.91 7.29 3.24
CA VAL A 162 7.05 6.95 1.81
C VAL A 162 5.71 6.61 1.18
N SER A 163 5.58 6.84 -0.12
CA SER A 163 4.44 6.33 -0.88
C SER A 163 4.50 4.81 -0.97
N GLU A 164 3.35 4.16 -0.92
CA GLU A 164 3.23 2.71 -0.88
C GLU A 164 2.66 2.16 -2.19
N TRP A 165 3.36 1.19 -2.78
CA TRP A 165 2.89 0.48 -3.98
C TRP A 165 1.65 -0.37 -3.68
N CYS A 166 0.63 -0.27 -4.53
CA CYS A 166 -0.48 -1.22 -4.57
C CYS A 166 -0.31 -2.22 -5.73
N HIS A 167 -1.09 -3.31 -5.70
CA HIS A 167 -1.12 -4.30 -6.77
C HIS A 167 -1.62 -3.70 -8.10
N ASP A 168 -2.55 -2.76 -8.03
CA ASP A 168 -3.42 -2.34 -9.12
C ASP A 168 -2.67 -1.62 -10.23
N VAL A 169 -3.15 -1.81 -11.46
CA VAL A 169 -2.82 -0.94 -12.59
C VAL A 169 -3.62 0.35 -12.44
N PHE A 170 -2.94 1.49 -12.58
CA PHE A 170 -3.61 2.78 -12.48
C PHE A 170 -4.50 3.01 -13.71
N ASP A 171 -5.79 3.23 -13.51
CA ASP A 171 -6.74 3.66 -14.53
C ASP A 171 -7.70 4.70 -13.92
N PRO A 172 -7.70 5.96 -14.40
CA PRO A 172 -8.53 7.03 -13.84
C PRO A 172 -10.04 6.81 -14.04
N GLY A 173 -10.46 5.87 -14.88
CA GLY A 173 -11.86 5.49 -15.07
C GLY A 173 -12.29 4.24 -14.30
N TYR A 174 -11.38 3.61 -13.53
CA TYR A 174 -11.64 2.30 -12.94
C TYR A 174 -12.81 2.31 -11.95
N TYR A 175 -12.94 3.37 -11.15
CA TYR A 175 -14.01 3.45 -10.13
C TYR A 175 -15.42 3.30 -10.72
N ALA A 176 -15.63 3.70 -11.98
CA ALA A 176 -16.92 3.56 -12.65
C ALA A 176 -17.31 2.10 -12.95
N ASN A 177 -16.32 1.20 -13.00
CA ASN A 177 -16.49 -0.22 -13.32
C ASN A 177 -15.90 -1.14 -12.24
N SER A 178 -15.53 -0.59 -11.08
CA SER A 178 -14.94 -1.33 -9.97
C SER A 178 -15.95 -2.32 -9.41
N PRO A 179 -15.61 -3.63 -9.28
CA PRO A 179 -16.49 -4.59 -8.64
C PRO A 179 -16.62 -4.27 -7.14
N SER A 180 -17.81 -4.54 -6.57
CA SER A 180 -18.11 -4.20 -5.17
C SER A 180 -17.47 -5.15 -4.15
N GLU A 181 -16.95 -6.31 -4.56
CA GLU A 181 -16.34 -7.30 -3.66
C GLU A 181 -14.88 -7.54 -4.04
N ASN A 182 -13.97 -7.25 -3.11
CA ASN A 182 -12.52 -7.45 -3.24
C ASN A 182 -11.94 -7.01 -4.62
N PRO A 183 -12.12 -5.75 -5.05
CA PRO A 183 -11.56 -5.28 -6.32
C PRO A 183 -10.03 -5.39 -6.32
N THR A 184 -9.51 -5.85 -7.45
CA THR A 184 -8.06 -6.10 -7.68
C THR A 184 -7.47 -5.18 -8.74
N GLY A 185 -8.22 -4.15 -9.15
CA GLY A 185 -7.83 -3.25 -10.23
C GLY A 185 -8.22 -3.76 -11.62
N PRO A 186 -7.95 -2.96 -12.66
CA PRO A 186 -8.19 -3.37 -14.04
C PRO A 186 -7.15 -4.41 -14.49
N GLU A 187 -7.53 -5.21 -15.48
CA GLU A 187 -6.64 -6.20 -16.07
C GLU A 187 -5.36 -5.52 -16.62
N PRO A 188 -4.17 -6.03 -16.27
CA PRO A 188 -2.92 -5.47 -16.77
C PRO A 188 -2.85 -5.51 -18.30
N SER A 189 -2.46 -4.40 -18.91
CA SER A 189 -2.14 -4.34 -20.35
C SER A 189 -0.75 -3.78 -20.58
N GLU A 190 -0.07 -4.23 -21.64
CA GLU A 190 1.25 -3.71 -22.01
C GLU A 190 1.22 -2.21 -22.35
N ALA A 191 0.05 -1.69 -22.76
CA ALA A 191 -0.14 -0.29 -23.09
C ALA A 191 -0.15 0.63 -21.84
N ASN A 192 -0.40 0.09 -20.65
CA ASN A 192 -0.48 0.87 -19.42
C ASN A 192 0.48 0.34 -18.32
N PRO A 193 1.72 0.87 -18.26
CA PRO A 193 2.69 0.46 -17.26
C PRO A 193 2.49 1.13 -15.90
N LYS A 194 1.56 2.09 -15.78
CA LYS A 194 1.35 2.83 -14.52
C LYS A 194 0.75 1.92 -13.47
N ARG A 195 1.19 2.08 -12.23
CA ARG A 195 0.75 1.30 -11.07
C ARG A 195 0.31 2.26 -9.98
N VAL A 196 -0.68 1.85 -9.22
CA VAL A 196 -1.21 2.66 -8.12
C VAL A 196 -0.16 2.77 -7.01
N VAL A 197 -0.07 3.98 -6.48
CA VAL A 197 0.72 4.34 -5.31
C VAL A 197 -0.15 5.20 -4.41
N ARG A 198 -0.12 4.95 -3.10
CA ARG A 198 -0.95 5.68 -2.12
C ARG A 198 -0.08 6.23 -0.98
N GLY A 199 -0.68 7.06 -0.12
CA GLY A 199 -0.07 7.49 1.16
C GLY A 199 0.79 8.76 1.12
N GLY A 200 1.04 9.35 -0.05
CA GLY A 200 1.78 10.60 -0.19
C GLY A 200 3.22 10.40 -0.65
N SER A 201 4.16 11.07 0.03
CA SER A 201 5.62 11.21 -0.20
C SER A 201 6.09 11.73 -1.55
#